data_AF-A0A1X0QNT3-F1
#
_entry.id   AF-A0A1X0QNT3-F1
#
_cell.length_a   1.000
_cell.length_b   1.000
_cell.length_c   1.000
_cell.angle_alpha   90.00
_cell.angle_beta   90.00
_cell.angle_gamma   90.00
#
_symmetry.space_group_name_H-M   'P 1'
#
loop_
_entity.id
_entity.type
_entity.pdbx_description
1 polymer ?
#
loop_
_entity_poly.entity_id
_entity_poly.type
_entity_poly.pdbx_seq_one_letter_code
_entity_poly.pdbx_strand_id
1 'polypeptide(L)'
;MKLTIFLLFLLGGLIVLVSAFSFPDISQCPPLPQRPPPESVHDLRPDDIKVIAAMGDSITAGLAAINVKTDNSIANYIKHYNQELVETFFCFEPYHNYPVDQLNAAQTGSTSSGLGDQVQYLLKYIGPNTPLAHEWKMIHLYIGYNDISAHCLPGMTPVNYGRNVYNNLKTLISNVDKAFINILSVQHFNELIQIPPKHPGYVKQFADKSINVHDHECICCSNGGLERMGKQVDMYNEQLKEVVARLNRELAGTIIEDLLGIKRQKDVAIVYQPLDTYSVTVPVDSIR
;
A
#
# COMPACT_ATOMS: atom_id res chain seq x y z
N MET A 1 27.48 -11.49 11.19
CA MET A 1 27.85 -11.19 12.60
C MET A 1 26.56 -11.26 13.41
N LYS A 2 26.38 -12.27 14.27
CA LYS A 2 25.15 -12.43 15.08
C LYS A 2 25.19 -11.38 16.20
N LEU A 3 24.31 -10.39 16.15
CA LEU A 3 24.12 -9.44 17.26
C LEU A 3 22.87 -9.87 18.02
N THR A 4 23.04 -10.36 19.25
CA THR A 4 21.94 -10.70 20.14
C THR A 4 21.70 -9.52 21.06
N ILE A 5 20.55 -8.86 20.94
CA ILE A 5 20.13 -7.77 21.82
C ILE A 5 19.17 -8.36 22.85
N PHE A 6 19.48 -8.18 24.14
CA PHE A 6 18.60 -8.53 25.25
C PHE A 6 17.91 -7.27 25.76
N LEU A 7 16.58 -7.19 25.63
CA LEU A 7 15.78 -6.17 26.31
C LEU A 7 15.11 -6.78 27.56
N LEU A 8 15.43 -6.22 28.72
CA LEU A 8 14.81 -6.56 30.00
C LEU A 8 13.57 -5.71 30.22
N PHE A 9 12.38 -6.32 30.19
CA PHE A 9 11.15 -5.69 30.67
C PHE A 9 10.79 -6.26 32.05
N LEU A 10 10.77 -5.39 33.07
CA LEU A 10 10.29 -5.71 34.40
C LEU A 10 8.77 -5.53 34.46
N LEU A 11 8.02 -6.59 34.22
CA LEU A 11 6.60 -6.69 34.57
C LEU A 11 6.44 -7.81 35.59
N GLY A 12 6.27 -7.45 36.86
CA GLY A 12 5.68 -8.33 37.87
C GLY A 12 6.31 -9.71 38.10
N GLY A 13 7.64 -9.83 38.11
CA GLY A 13 8.33 -11.00 38.67
C GLY A 13 8.60 -12.19 37.74
N LEU A 14 8.26 -12.12 36.45
CA LEU A 14 8.74 -13.08 35.45
C LEU A 14 9.82 -12.41 34.57
N ILE A 15 11.06 -12.90 34.62
CA ILE A 15 12.10 -12.48 33.67
C ILE A 15 11.81 -13.20 32.35
N VAL A 16 11.13 -12.53 31.42
CA VAL A 16 11.01 -13.01 30.05
C VAL A 16 12.22 -12.48 29.28
N LEU A 17 13.20 -13.34 29.02
CA LEU A 17 14.30 -13.04 28.10
C LEU A 17 13.77 -13.07 26.67
N VAL A 18 13.41 -11.90 26.14
CA VAL A 18 13.15 -11.77 24.70
C VAL A 18 14.50 -11.69 24.00
N SER A 19 14.85 -12.75 23.28
CA SER A 19 16.02 -12.77 22.41
C SER A 19 15.59 -12.48 20.99
N ALA A 20 16.02 -11.33 20.47
CA ALA A 20 15.86 -11.02 19.05
C ALA A 20 17.03 -11.63 18.28
N PHE A 21 16.73 -12.55 17.37
CA PHE A 21 17.71 -13.10 16.43
C PHE A 21 17.57 -12.37 15.10
N SER A 22 18.64 -11.71 14.65
CA SER A 22 18.71 -11.17 13.29
C SER A 22 19.28 -12.21 12.34
N PHE A 23 18.52 -12.56 11.32
CA PHE A 23 18.96 -13.42 10.24
C PHE A 23 19.24 -12.58 8.98
N PRO A 24 20.31 -12.87 8.24
CA PRO A 24 20.63 -12.20 6.98
C PRO A 24 19.68 -12.59 5.84
N ASP A 25 18.98 -13.72 5.97
CA ASP A 25 18.09 -14.27 4.94
C ASP A 25 16.84 -14.85 5.60
N ILE A 26 15.68 -14.63 4.98
CA ILE A 26 14.40 -15.05 5.54
C ILE A 26 14.26 -16.57 5.66
N SER A 27 14.92 -17.35 4.80
CA SER A 27 14.91 -18.82 4.88
C SER A 27 15.49 -19.36 6.20
N GLN A 28 16.23 -18.53 6.94
CA GLN A 28 16.83 -18.88 8.23
C GLN A 28 15.93 -18.53 9.42
N CYS A 29 14.81 -17.84 9.19
CA CYS A 29 13.83 -17.55 10.23
C CYS A 29 13.18 -18.85 10.72
N PRO A 30 12.96 -18.99 12.04
CA PRO A 30 12.26 -20.16 12.58
C PRO A 30 10.78 -20.14 12.18
N PRO A 31 10.14 -21.32 12.07
CA PRO A 31 8.69 -21.38 11.82
C PRO A 31 7.91 -20.73 12.98
N LEU A 32 6.73 -20.18 12.67
CA LEU A 32 5.85 -19.62 13.68
C LEU A 32 5.26 -20.72 14.57
N PRO A 33 5.11 -20.48 15.88
CA PRO A 33 4.43 -21.42 16.77
C PRO A 33 2.97 -21.66 16.33
N GLN A 34 2.51 -22.90 16.41
CA GLN A 34 1.13 -23.27 16.13
C GLN A 34 0.17 -22.62 17.14
N ARG A 35 -1.00 -22.17 16.67
CA ARG A 35 -2.06 -21.54 17.48
C ARG A 35 -3.43 -21.67 16.79
N PRO A 36 -4.55 -21.35 17.47
CA PRO A 36 -5.85 -21.24 16.84
C PRO A 36 -5.91 -20.09 15.81
N PRO A 37 -6.77 -20.19 14.77
CA PRO A 37 -6.97 -19.12 13.80
C PRO A 37 -7.39 -17.81 14.47
N PRO A 38 -6.99 -16.64 13.94
CA PRO A 38 -7.31 -15.37 14.54
C PRO A 38 -8.80 -15.05 14.39
N GLU A 39 -9.37 -14.58 15.49
CA GLU A 39 -10.77 -14.13 15.56
C GLU A 39 -10.92 -12.65 15.25
N SER A 40 -9.82 -11.90 15.16
CA SER A 40 -9.83 -10.45 14.94
C SER A 40 -8.61 -9.98 14.15
N VAL A 41 -8.79 -8.88 13.42
CA VAL A 41 -7.72 -8.21 12.66
C VAL A 41 -6.55 -7.75 13.54
N HIS A 42 -6.77 -7.59 14.85
CA HIS A 42 -5.75 -7.20 15.82
C HIS A 42 -4.88 -8.36 16.30
N ASP A 43 -5.17 -9.59 15.88
CA ASP A 43 -4.43 -10.80 16.22
C ASP A 43 -3.87 -11.48 14.95
N LEU A 44 -3.62 -10.72 13.88
CA LEU A 44 -3.05 -11.29 12.66
C LEU A 44 -1.54 -11.52 12.76
N ARG A 45 -1.12 -12.67 12.24
CA ARG A 45 0.27 -13.02 11.94
C ARG A 45 0.44 -13.26 10.44
N PRO A 46 1.69 -13.29 9.95
CA PRO A 46 1.94 -13.54 8.53
C PRO A 46 1.34 -14.86 8.02
N ASP A 47 1.31 -15.91 8.85
CA ASP A 47 0.74 -17.21 8.45
C ASP A 47 -0.78 -17.23 8.32
N ASP A 48 -1.49 -16.22 8.84
CA ASP A 48 -2.95 -16.14 8.72
C ASP A 48 -3.39 -15.48 7.41
N ILE A 49 -2.53 -14.68 6.79
CA ILE A 49 -2.84 -13.93 5.57
C ILE A 49 -2.82 -14.90 4.39
N LYS A 50 -3.98 -15.11 3.77
CA LYS A 50 -4.14 -16.00 2.60
C LYS A 50 -4.06 -15.25 1.28
N VAL A 51 -4.37 -13.96 1.29
CA VAL A 51 -4.48 -13.13 0.08
C VAL A 51 -3.73 -11.82 0.25
N ILE A 52 -2.88 -11.49 -0.72
CA ILE A 52 -2.41 -10.11 -0.93
C ILE A 52 -3.14 -9.55 -2.16
N ALA A 53 -3.61 -8.32 -2.05
CA ALA A 53 -4.21 -7.58 -3.16
C ALA A 53 -3.71 -6.14 -3.17
N ALA A 54 -3.78 -5.50 -4.33
CA ALA A 54 -3.35 -4.12 -4.48
C ALA A 54 -4.32 -3.31 -5.35
N MET A 55 -4.44 -2.02 -5.07
CA MET A 55 -5.11 -1.01 -5.89
C MET A 55 -4.19 0.19 -6.02
N GLY A 56 -4.18 0.84 -7.18
CA GLY A 56 -3.29 1.96 -7.42
C GLY A 56 -3.15 2.40 -8.85
N ASP A 57 -2.08 3.15 -9.08
CA ASP A 57 -1.65 3.62 -10.40
C ASP A 57 -0.47 2.78 -10.94
N SER A 58 0.27 3.33 -11.91
CA SER A 58 1.41 2.67 -12.57
C SER A 58 2.50 2.22 -11.60
N ILE A 59 2.69 2.90 -10.48
CA ILE A 59 3.71 2.54 -9.49
C ILE A 59 3.30 1.24 -8.79
N THR A 60 2.04 1.12 -8.40
CA THR A 60 1.48 -0.09 -7.78
C THR A 60 1.35 -1.24 -8.77
N ALA A 61 1.09 -0.93 -10.04
CA ALA A 61 1.10 -1.91 -11.12
C ALA A 61 2.53 -2.45 -11.40
N GLY A 62 3.57 -1.74 -10.94
CA GLY A 62 4.98 -2.06 -11.19
C GLY A 62 5.42 -1.79 -12.62
N LEU A 63 4.84 -0.76 -13.23
CA LEU A 63 5.21 -0.33 -14.57
C LEU A 63 6.72 -0.04 -14.63
N ALA A 64 7.38 -0.65 -15.62
CA ALA A 64 8.82 -0.54 -15.86
C ALA A 64 9.71 -0.97 -14.67
N ALA A 65 9.19 -1.76 -13.72
CA ALA A 65 10.00 -2.37 -12.69
C ALA A 65 10.89 -3.47 -13.30
N ILE A 66 12.21 -3.28 -13.27
CA ILE A 66 13.21 -4.22 -13.80
C ILE A 66 14.24 -4.48 -12.70
N ASN A 67 14.75 -5.71 -12.59
CA ASN A 67 15.73 -6.12 -11.58
C ASN A 67 15.27 -5.95 -10.12
N VAL A 68 13.96 -6.04 -9.87
CA VAL A 68 13.44 -6.08 -8.51
C VAL A 68 13.89 -7.40 -7.87
N LYS A 69 14.83 -7.33 -6.93
CA LYS A 69 15.13 -8.47 -6.04
C LYS A 69 13.91 -8.68 -5.15
N THR A 70 13.10 -9.68 -5.48
CA THR A 70 11.83 -9.92 -4.77
C THR A 70 12.05 -10.51 -3.37
N ASP A 71 13.23 -11.05 -3.09
CA ASP A 71 13.61 -11.75 -1.85
C ASP A 71 13.21 -11.02 -0.55
N ASN A 72 13.16 -9.68 -0.58
CA ASN A 72 12.81 -8.83 0.58
C ASN A 72 11.44 -8.14 0.47
N SER A 73 10.54 -8.63 -0.40
CA SER A 73 9.18 -8.11 -0.50
C SER A 73 8.28 -8.59 0.63
N ILE A 74 7.24 -7.81 0.97
CA ILE A 74 6.21 -8.23 1.95
C ILE A 74 5.54 -9.55 1.51
N ALA A 75 5.31 -9.72 0.21
CA ALA A 75 4.74 -10.96 -0.34
C ALA A 75 5.64 -12.16 -0.05
N ASN A 76 6.93 -12.08 -0.39
CA ASN A 76 7.88 -13.15 -0.07
C ASN A 76 8.04 -13.38 1.43
N TYR A 77 7.93 -12.32 2.25
CA TYR A 77 7.92 -12.46 3.70
C TYR A 77 6.72 -13.26 4.21
N ILE A 78 5.52 -12.95 3.72
CA ILE A 78 4.31 -13.69 4.07
C ILE A 78 4.38 -15.11 3.52
N LYS A 79 4.82 -15.30 2.27
CA LYS A 79 4.96 -16.60 1.61
C LYS A 79 5.87 -17.55 2.36
N HIS A 80 6.94 -17.03 2.96
CA HIS A 80 7.83 -17.82 3.80
C HIS A 80 7.06 -18.54 4.92
N TYR A 81 6.10 -17.86 5.55
CA TYR A 81 5.27 -18.41 6.62
C TYR A 81 3.97 -19.06 6.13
N ASN A 82 3.48 -18.68 4.96
CA ASN A 82 2.30 -19.24 4.30
C ASN A 82 2.59 -19.57 2.83
N GLN A 83 3.02 -20.81 2.57
CA GLN A 83 3.30 -21.29 1.20
C GLN A 83 2.07 -21.32 0.28
N GLU A 84 0.90 -21.17 0.89
CA GLU A 84 -0.42 -21.26 0.28
C GLU A 84 -0.99 -19.87 -0.09
N LEU A 85 -0.17 -18.82 0.06
CA LEU A 85 -0.48 -17.43 -0.25
C LEU A 85 -0.85 -17.21 -1.72
N VAL A 86 -1.96 -16.51 -1.95
CA VAL A 86 -2.31 -15.94 -3.26
C VAL A 86 -1.62 -14.57 -3.37
N GLU A 87 -0.58 -14.51 -4.20
CA GLU A 87 0.23 -13.31 -4.44
C GLU A 87 -0.26 -12.53 -5.65
N THR A 88 0.23 -11.30 -5.80
CA THR A 88 -0.03 -10.43 -6.94
C THR A 88 1.16 -10.35 -7.88
N PHE A 89 0.93 -9.99 -9.14
CA PHE A 89 2.01 -9.79 -10.12
C PHE A 89 1.94 -8.38 -10.75
N PHE A 90 3.04 -7.96 -11.38
CA PHE A 90 3.15 -6.66 -12.04
C PHE A 90 2.43 -6.68 -13.40
N CYS A 91 1.55 -5.70 -13.65
CA CYS A 91 0.78 -5.63 -14.88
C CYS A 91 1.09 -4.36 -15.68
N PHE A 92 1.17 -4.51 -16.99
CA PHE A 92 1.44 -3.45 -17.96
C PHE A 92 0.22 -3.12 -18.84
N GLU A 93 -0.85 -3.91 -18.78
CA GLU A 93 -2.01 -3.79 -19.69
C GLU A 93 -3.06 -2.80 -19.13
N PRO A 94 -3.79 -2.08 -20.00
CA PRO A 94 -4.83 -1.13 -19.58
C PRO A 94 -6.13 -1.79 -19.12
N TYR A 95 -6.25 -3.11 -19.24
CA TYR A 95 -7.45 -3.88 -18.85
C TYR A 95 -7.08 -4.96 -17.83
N HIS A 96 -7.98 -5.19 -16.86
CA HIS A 96 -7.78 -6.26 -15.89
C HIS A 96 -7.87 -7.65 -16.54
N ASN A 97 -6.84 -8.45 -16.34
CA ASN A 97 -6.71 -9.81 -16.80
C ASN A 97 -6.19 -10.70 -15.66
N TYR A 98 -7.10 -11.38 -14.96
CA TYR A 98 -6.77 -12.10 -13.72
C TYR A 98 -5.60 -13.11 -13.81
N PRO A 99 -5.49 -13.96 -14.85
CA PRO A 99 -4.30 -14.79 -15.06
C PRO A 99 -2.95 -14.06 -15.01
N VAL A 100 -2.93 -12.78 -15.38
CA VAL A 100 -1.74 -11.92 -15.39
C VAL A 100 -1.63 -11.12 -14.09
N ASP A 101 -2.72 -10.50 -13.67
CA ASP A 101 -2.74 -9.50 -12.59
C ASP A 101 -2.67 -10.13 -11.19
N GLN A 102 -3.29 -11.30 -11.01
CA GLN A 102 -3.42 -12.02 -9.75
C GLN A 102 -3.79 -11.11 -8.56
N LEU A 103 -4.90 -10.38 -8.65
CA LEU A 103 -5.36 -9.42 -7.60
C LEU A 103 -4.51 -8.14 -7.44
N ASN A 104 -3.55 -7.87 -8.33
CA ASN A 104 -3.09 -6.50 -8.57
C ASN A 104 -4.13 -5.76 -9.42
N ALA A 105 -5.02 -5.00 -8.79
CA ALA A 105 -6.03 -4.22 -9.49
C ALA A 105 -5.50 -2.87 -10.00
N ALA A 106 -4.25 -2.51 -9.70
CA ALA A 106 -3.69 -1.23 -10.09
C ALA A 106 -3.61 -1.09 -11.61
N GLN A 107 -3.84 0.12 -12.09
CA GLN A 107 -3.87 0.42 -13.52
C GLN A 107 -2.98 1.63 -13.84
N THR A 108 -2.13 1.46 -14.84
CA THR A 108 -1.30 2.55 -15.36
C THR A 108 -2.16 3.73 -15.81
N GLY A 109 -1.77 4.94 -15.41
CA GLY A 109 -2.50 6.17 -15.72
C GLY A 109 -3.78 6.39 -14.89
N SER A 110 -4.18 5.46 -14.02
CA SER A 110 -5.36 5.63 -13.18
C SER A 110 -5.17 6.78 -12.20
N THR A 111 -6.19 7.63 -12.10
CA THR A 111 -6.38 8.56 -10.99
C THR A 111 -7.34 7.92 -9.96
N SER A 112 -7.61 8.61 -8.86
CA SER A 112 -8.59 8.19 -7.86
C SER A 112 -9.99 7.92 -8.44
N SER A 113 -10.37 8.53 -9.57
CA SER A 113 -11.68 8.26 -10.19
C SER A 113 -11.79 6.85 -10.77
N GLY A 114 -10.67 6.20 -11.11
CA GLY A 114 -10.62 4.82 -11.63
C GLY A 114 -10.74 3.75 -10.55
N LEU A 115 -10.72 4.10 -9.25
CA LEU A 115 -10.76 3.12 -8.16
C LEU A 115 -12.01 2.25 -8.15
N GLY A 116 -13.12 2.73 -8.73
CA GLY A 116 -14.35 1.94 -8.84
C GLY A 116 -14.13 0.64 -9.57
N ASP A 117 -13.50 0.69 -10.74
CA ASP A 117 -13.24 -0.50 -11.55
C ASP A 117 -12.27 -1.45 -10.86
N GLN A 118 -11.26 -0.91 -10.15
CA GLN A 118 -10.31 -1.70 -9.37
C GLN A 118 -10.99 -2.44 -8.20
N VAL A 119 -11.90 -1.77 -7.48
CA VAL A 119 -12.69 -2.41 -6.42
C VAL A 119 -13.58 -3.50 -6.99
N GLN A 120 -14.29 -3.25 -8.10
CA GLN A 120 -15.15 -4.27 -8.71
C GLN A 120 -14.35 -5.49 -9.18
N TYR A 121 -13.17 -5.26 -9.76
CA TYR A 121 -12.27 -6.34 -10.12
C TYR A 121 -11.86 -7.19 -8.91
N LEU A 122 -11.44 -6.58 -7.80
CA LEU A 122 -11.11 -7.33 -6.59
C LEU A 122 -12.32 -8.12 -6.07
N LEU A 123 -13.49 -7.50 -5.97
CA LEU A 123 -14.69 -8.14 -5.42
C LEU A 123 -15.17 -9.37 -6.22
N LYS A 124 -14.81 -9.47 -7.50
CA LYS A 124 -15.04 -10.69 -8.30
C LYS A 124 -14.34 -11.93 -7.72
N TYR A 125 -13.23 -11.76 -7.02
CA TYR A 125 -12.38 -12.85 -6.54
C TYR A 125 -12.29 -12.95 -5.02
N ILE A 126 -12.48 -11.84 -4.30
CA ILE A 126 -12.37 -11.79 -2.83
C ILE A 126 -13.66 -11.34 -2.13
N GLY A 127 -14.73 -11.07 -2.89
CA GLY A 127 -16.02 -10.67 -2.36
C GLY A 127 -16.83 -11.81 -1.73
N PRO A 128 -18.07 -11.56 -1.27
CA PRO A 128 -18.83 -12.49 -0.43
C PRO A 128 -19.17 -13.84 -1.06
N ASN A 129 -19.30 -13.88 -2.40
CA ASN A 129 -19.71 -15.08 -3.14
C ASN A 129 -18.52 -15.83 -3.76
N THR A 130 -17.34 -15.71 -3.15
CA THR A 130 -16.09 -16.26 -3.68
C THR A 130 -15.48 -17.26 -2.71
N PRO A 131 -14.65 -18.21 -3.17
CA PRO A 131 -13.94 -19.13 -2.27
C PRO A 131 -13.06 -18.42 -1.24
N LEU A 132 -12.61 -17.19 -1.54
CA LEU A 132 -11.76 -16.39 -0.67
C LEU A 132 -12.55 -15.48 0.28
N ALA A 133 -13.89 -15.52 0.30
CA ALA A 133 -14.72 -14.60 1.07
C ALA A 133 -14.33 -14.54 2.57
N HIS A 134 -14.07 -15.69 3.18
CA HIS A 134 -13.81 -15.84 4.61
C HIS A 134 -12.32 -15.93 4.99
N GLU A 135 -11.44 -15.75 4.02
CA GLU A 135 -9.98 -15.75 4.18
C GLU A 135 -9.45 -14.38 4.62
N TRP A 136 -8.34 -14.32 5.34
CA TRP A 136 -7.73 -13.03 5.69
C TRP A 136 -6.96 -12.42 4.52
N LYS A 137 -7.21 -11.12 4.29
CA LYS A 137 -6.65 -10.37 3.17
C LYS A 137 -5.76 -9.24 3.67
N MET A 138 -4.61 -9.06 3.05
CA MET A 138 -3.81 -7.84 3.14
C MET A 138 -3.99 -7.04 1.85
N ILE A 139 -4.57 -5.84 1.93
CA ILE A 139 -4.91 -5.03 0.76
C ILE A 139 -4.14 -3.72 0.83
N HIS A 140 -3.36 -3.43 -0.21
CA HIS A 140 -2.63 -2.17 -0.33
C HIS A 140 -3.35 -1.21 -1.26
N LEU A 141 -3.50 0.05 -0.85
CA LEU A 141 -3.87 1.15 -1.72
C LEU A 141 -2.70 2.13 -1.83
N TYR A 142 -2.21 2.34 -3.05
CA TYR A 142 -1.24 3.39 -3.32
C TYR A 142 -1.58 4.08 -4.64
N ILE A 143 -2.21 5.25 -4.50
CA ILE A 143 -2.75 6.04 -5.61
C ILE A 143 -2.65 7.53 -5.33
N GLY A 144 -2.39 8.31 -6.37
CA GLY A 144 -2.48 9.77 -6.32
C GLY A 144 -1.43 10.50 -7.13
N TYR A 145 -0.47 9.77 -7.71
CA TYR A 145 0.54 10.40 -8.58
C TYR A 145 -0.12 11.04 -9.79
N ASN A 146 -0.99 10.32 -10.48
CA ASN A 146 -1.72 10.85 -11.63
C ASN A 146 -2.66 11.99 -11.21
N ASP A 147 -3.26 11.91 -10.02
CA ASP A 147 -4.14 12.97 -9.54
C ASP A 147 -3.40 14.31 -9.33
N ILE A 148 -2.22 14.24 -8.70
CA ILE A 148 -1.37 15.43 -8.48
C ILE A 148 -0.72 15.88 -9.79
N SER A 149 -0.33 14.93 -10.64
CA SER A 149 0.28 15.22 -11.95
C SER A 149 -0.65 15.94 -12.91
N ALA A 150 -1.97 15.81 -12.67
CA ALA A 150 -3.02 16.49 -13.40
C ALA A 150 -3.75 17.58 -12.58
N HIS A 151 -3.22 18.03 -11.44
CA HIS A 151 -3.90 18.95 -10.50
C HIS A 151 -4.37 20.28 -11.10
N CYS A 152 -3.80 20.70 -12.22
CA CYS A 152 -4.16 21.93 -12.94
C CYS A 152 -5.36 21.75 -13.90
N LEU A 153 -5.87 20.53 -14.05
CA LEU A 153 -7.02 20.21 -14.87
C LEU A 153 -8.34 20.28 -14.07
N PRO A 154 -9.49 20.60 -14.72
CA PRO A 154 -10.78 20.66 -14.04
C PRO A 154 -11.13 19.36 -13.31
N GLY A 155 -11.55 19.49 -12.05
CA GLY A 155 -11.98 18.35 -11.23
C GLY A 155 -10.84 17.61 -10.50
N MET A 156 -9.57 17.87 -10.85
CA MET A 156 -8.40 17.28 -10.20
C MET A 156 -8.06 18.06 -8.93
N THR A 157 -8.90 17.90 -7.91
CA THR A 157 -8.74 18.60 -6.62
C THR A 157 -8.52 17.61 -5.48
N PRO A 158 -7.80 18.02 -4.41
CA PRO A 158 -7.64 17.19 -3.21
C PRO A 158 -8.97 16.68 -2.66
N VAL A 159 -10.00 17.55 -2.63
CA VAL A 159 -11.33 17.19 -2.11
C VAL A 159 -12.01 16.10 -2.94
N ASN A 160 -11.91 16.18 -4.28
CA ASN A 160 -12.47 15.14 -5.14
C ASN A 160 -11.69 13.83 -4.99
N TYR A 161 -10.37 13.92 -4.87
CA TYR A 161 -9.52 12.76 -4.59
C TYR A 161 -9.93 12.07 -3.27
N GLY A 162 -10.04 12.82 -2.17
CA GLY A 162 -10.49 12.28 -0.88
C GLY A 162 -11.88 11.64 -0.96
N ARG A 163 -12.82 12.28 -1.68
CA ARG A 163 -14.17 11.71 -1.92
C ARG A 163 -14.10 10.39 -2.68
N ASN A 164 -13.32 10.32 -3.75
CA ASN A 164 -13.18 9.12 -4.58
C ASN A 164 -12.58 7.97 -3.77
N VAL A 165 -11.51 8.22 -3.01
CA VAL A 165 -10.86 7.22 -2.17
C VAL A 165 -11.82 6.72 -1.09
N TYR A 166 -12.50 7.62 -0.36
CA TYR A 166 -13.47 7.25 0.67
C TYR A 166 -14.60 6.37 0.13
N ASN A 167 -15.24 6.78 -0.98
CA ASN A 167 -16.38 6.05 -1.53
C ASN A 167 -16.00 4.63 -1.96
N ASN A 168 -14.84 4.46 -2.59
CA ASN A 168 -14.39 3.16 -3.07
C ASN A 168 -13.90 2.25 -1.94
N LEU A 169 -13.16 2.77 -0.95
CA LEU A 169 -12.80 2.02 0.24
C LEU A 169 -14.04 1.61 1.05
N LYS A 170 -15.03 2.48 1.17
CA LYS A 170 -16.31 2.14 1.82
C LYS A 170 -17.02 0.98 1.11
N THR A 171 -17.07 1.00 -0.22
CA THR A 171 -17.62 -0.10 -1.02
C THR A 171 -16.85 -1.40 -0.78
N LEU A 172 -15.51 -1.36 -0.80
CA LEU A 172 -14.67 -2.53 -0.53
C LEU A 172 -14.92 -3.10 0.87
N ILE A 173 -14.85 -2.26 1.90
CA ILE A 173 -15.08 -2.63 3.31
C ILE A 173 -16.48 -3.21 3.50
N SER A 174 -17.48 -2.69 2.79
CA SER A 174 -18.86 -3.20 2.89
C SER A 174 -19.01 -4.62 2.35
N ASN A 175 -18.10 -5.07 1.48
CA ASN A 175 -18.15 -6.37 0.80
C ASN A 175 -17.01 -7.33 1.19
N VAL A 176 -16.11 -6.92 2.09
CA VAL A 176 -15.01 -7.73 2.59
C VAL A 176 -15.04 -7.72 4.12
N ASP A 177 -15.12 -8.89 4.74
CA ASP A 177 -15.32 -9.00 6.18
C ASP A 177 -14.03 -9.18 6.98
N LYS A 178 -12.95 -9.66 6.34
CA LYS A 178 -11.66 -9.97 6.96
C LYS A 178 -10.51 -9.34 6.18
N ALA A 179 -10.05 -8.16 6.60
CA ALA A 179 -8.98 -7.47 5.89
C ALA A 179 -8.13 -6.54 6.76
N PHE A 180 -6.83 -6.58 6.55
CA PHE A 180 -5.92 -5.50 6.90
C PHE A 180 -5.69 -4.64 5.66
N ILE A 181 -6.19 -3.40 5.67
CA ILE A 181 -6.10 -2.46 4.55
C ILE A 181 -5.04 -1.41 4.87
N ASN A 182 -3.95 -1.42 4.10
CA ASN A 182 -2.86 -0.48 4.21
C ASN A 182 -2.96 0.63 3.15
N ILE A 183 -3.12 1.87 3.58
CA ILE A 183 -3.22 3.06 2.72
C ILE A 183 -1.89 3.79 2.74
N LEU A 184 -1.16 3.76 1.63
CA LEU A 184 0.13 4.41 1.53
C LEU A 184 -0.03 5.87 1.08
N SER A 185 0.68 6.79 1.73
CA SER A 185 0.71 8.19 1.32
C SER A 185 1.44 8.38 -0.01
N VAL A 186 1.07 9.41 -0.77
CA VAL A 186 1.87 9.84 -1.92
C VAL A 186 3.21 10.38 -1.40
N GLN A 187 4.31 9.97 -2.03
CA GLN A 187 5.65 10.45 -1.64
C GLN A 187 5.87 11.87 -2.16
N HIS A 188 6.80 12.60 -1.55
CA HIS A 188 7.29 13.88 -2.06
C HIS A 188 8.16 13.70 -3.31
N PHE A 189 7.54 13.28 -4.41
CA PHE A 189 8.23 13.07 -5.67
C PHE A 189 8.79 14.36 -6.27
N ASN A 190 8.33 15.53 -5.80
CA ASN A 190 8.94 16.83 -6.08
C ASN A 190 10.40 16.94 -5.61
N GLU A 191 10.80 16.17 -4.60
CA GLU A 191 12.20 16.06 -4.21
C GLU A 191 12.92 14.98 -5.00
N LEU A 192 12.26 13.85 -5.25
CA LEU A 192 12.87 12.72 -5.96
C LEU A 192 13.32 13.10 -7.38
N ILE A 193 12.55 13.93 -8.09
CA ILE A 193 12.92 14.37 -9.44
C ILE A 193 14.14 15.30 -9.48
N GLN A 194 14.57 15.82 -8.33
CA GLN A 194 15.80 16.62 -8.22
C GLN A 194 17.06 15.76 -8.02
N ILE A 195 16.90 14.45 -7.75
CA ILE A 195 18.02 13.54 -7.50
C ILE A 195 18.79 13.23 -8.80
N PRO A 196 18.17 12.79 -9.91
CA PRO A 196 18.91 12.36 -11.10
C PRO A 196 19.94 13.36 -11.65
N PRO A 197 19.64 14.68 -11.74
CA PRO A 197 20.63 15.65 -12.22
C PRO A 197 21.89 15.74 -11.35
N LYS A 198 21.79 15.37 -10.06
CA LYS A 198 22.89 15.38 -9.09
C LYS A 198 23.74 14.09 -9.13
N HIS A 199 23.27 13.04 -9.81
CA HIS A 199 23.92 11.74 -9.87
C HIS A 199 24.08 11.26 -11.32
N PRO A 200 25.18 11.64 -12.01
CA PRO A 200 25.45 11.20 -13.39
C PRO A 200 25.37 9.67 -13.52
N GLY A 201 24.63 9.19 -14.52
CA GLY A 201 24.43 7.75 -14.78
C GLY A 201 23.32 7.08 -13.97
N TYR A 202 22.65 7.81 -13.06
CA TYR A 202 21.53 7.27 -12.27
C TYR A 202 20.28 7.01 -13.13
N VAL A 203 19.96 7.93 -14.04
CA VAL A 203 18.85 7.76 -15.01
C VAL A 203 19.40 7.38 -16.37
N LYS A 204 18.87 6.30 -16.93
CA LYS A 204 19.11 5.91 -18.32
C LYS A 204 18.46 6.95 -19.24
N GLN A 205 19.28 7.65 -20.00
CA GLN A 205 18.81 8.65 -20.96
C GLN A 205 18.17 7.97 -22.17
N PHE A 206 17.14 8.59 -22.74
CA PHE A 206 16.62 8.20 -24.04
C PHE A 206 17.67 8.46 -25.13
N ALA A 207 17.60 7.69 -26.23
CA ALA A 207 18.49 7.88 -27.37
C ALA A 207 18.34 9.29 -27.96
N ASP A 208 17.10 9.80 -28.00
CA ASP A 208 16.80 11.19 -28.25
C ASP A 208 16.88 12.01 -26.96
N LYS A 209 17.88 12.90 -26.89
CA LYS A 209 18.14 13.76 -25.72
C LYS A 209 17.15 14.92 -25.59
N SER A 210 16.29 15.16 -26.57
CA SER A 210 15.24 16.18 -26.49
C SER A 210 14.01 15.69 -25.71
N ILE A 211 13.88 14.37 -25.51
CA ILE A 211 12.78 13.78 -24.76
C ILE A 211 13.05 13.93 -23.27
N ASN A 212 12.17 14.68 -22.61
CA ASN A 212 12.06 14.71 -21.16
C ASN A 212 10.78 14.00 -20.75
N VAL A 213 10.91 12.76 -20.25
CA VAL A 213 9.77 11.93 -19.84
C VAL A 213 8.88 12.61 -18.80
N HIS A 214 9.46 13.50 -17.98
CA HIS A 214 8.71 14.25 -16.99
C HIS A 214 7.60 15.12 -17.60
N ASP A 215 7.85 15.67 -18.79
CA ASP A 215 6.89 16.53 -19.49
C ASP A 215 5.71 15.73 -20.08
N HIS A 216 5.82 14.39 -20.12
CA HIS A 216 4.76 13.49 -20.58
C HIS A 216 4.02 12.81 -19.44
N GLU A 217 4.74 12.38 -18.41
CA GLU A 217 4.16 11.75 -17.22
C GLU A 217 3.41 12.74 -16.34
N CYS A 218 3.81 14.02 -16.35
CA CYS A 218 3.25 15.03 -15.48
C CYS A 218 2.93 16.35 -16.15
N ILE A 219 1.72 16.41 -16.72
CA ILE A 219 1.17 17.54 -17.46
C ILE A 219 1.21 18.85 -16.66
N CYS A 220 0.98 18.78 -15.34
CA CYS A 220 0.91 19.95 -14.47
C CYS A 220 2.18 20.23 -13.67
N CYS A 221 3.26 19.45 -13.81
CA CYS A 221 4.47 19.65 -13.02
C CYS A 221 5.20 20.97 -13.33
N SER A 222 5.09 21.44 -14.57
CA SER A 222 5.59 22.76 -14.98
C SER A 222 4.72 23.93 -14.48
N ASN A 223 3.51 23.65 -14.00
CA ASN A 223 2.54 24.66 -13.55
C ASN A 223 2.83 25.10 -12.10
N GLY A 224 3.77 26.03 -11.92
CA GLY A 224 4.12 26.62 -10.62
C GLY A 224 5.29 25.95 -9.89
N GLY A 225 5.98 25.02 -10.54
CA GLY A 225 7.25 24.46 -10.09
C GLY A 225 7.15 23.49 -8.91
N LEU A 226 8.32 23.05 -8.43
CA LEU A 226 8.48 21.99 -7.44
C LEU A 226 7.83 22.27 -6.09
N GLU A 227 7.83 23.53 -5.64
CA GLU A 227 7.21 23.94 -4.38
C GLU A 227 5.69 23.75 -4.41
N ARG A 228 5.05 24.21 -5.49
CA ARG A 228 3.61 24.03 -5.66
C ARG A 228 3.24 22.55 -5.75
N MET A 229 4.07 21.75 -6.40
CA MET A 229 3.88 20.31 -6.46
C MET A 229 4.00 19.64 -5.08
N GLY A 230 5.01 20.01 -4.28
CA GLY A 230 5.13 19.57 -2.90
C GLY A 230 3.89 19.91 -2.08
N LYS A 231 3.37 21.13 -2.22
CA LYS A 231 2.11 21.53 -1.58
C LYS A 231 0.90 20.71 -2.05
N GLN A 232 0.85 20.31 -3.32
CA GLN A 232 -0.20 19.39 -3.79
C GLN A 232 -0.07 18.03 -3.11
N VAL A 233 1.15 17.47 -3.02
CA VAL A 233 1.39 16.21 -2.28
C VAL A 233 0.85 16.31 -0.85
N ASP A 234 1.15 17.40 -0.13
CA ASP A 234 0.64 17.63 1.22
C ASP A 234 -0.89 17.63 1.27
N MET A 235 -1.52 18.44 0.42
CA MET A 235 -2.98 18.58 0.40
C MET A 235 -3.71 17.26 0.10
N TYR A 236 -3.16 16.45 -0.80
CA TYR A 236 -3.74 15.14 -1.14
C TYR A 236 -3.52 14.12 -0.01
N ASN A 237 -2.34 14.13 0.62
CA ASN A 237 -2.06 13.27 1.78
C ASN A 237 -2.90 13.62 3.01
N GLU A 238 -3.20 14.90 3.24
CA GLU A 238 -4.14 15.31 4.30
C GLU A 238 -5.54 14.75 4.04
N GLN A 239 -5.99 14.75 2.77
CA GLN A 239 -7.25 14.10 2.41
C GLN A 239 -7.23 12.60 2.68
N LEU A 240 -6.14 11.88 2.41
CA LEU A 240 -6.02 10.46 2.79
C LEU A 240 -6.14 10.25 4.31
N LYS A 241 -5.46 11.08 5.11
CA LYS A 241 -5.54 11.00 6.58
C LYS A 241 -6.97 11.19 7.07
N GLU A 242 -7.68 12.19 6.54
CA GLU A 242 -9.09 12.45 6.85
C GLU A 242 -9.99 11.26 6.49
N VAL A 243 -9.78 10.67 5.31
CA VAL A 243 -10.52 9.49 4.84
C VAL A 243 -10.30 8.30 5.77
N VAL A 244 -9.04 7.97 6.10
CA VAL A 244 -8.70 6.86 7.00
C VAL A 244 -9.26 7.08 8.39
N ALA A 245 -9.13 8.30 8.94
CA ALA A 245 -9.69 8.64 10.24
C ALA A 245 -11.22 8.50 10.25
N ARG A 246 -11.89 8.91 9.17
CA ARG A 246 -13.34 8.75 9.03
C ARG A 246 -13.75 7.28 8.97
N LEU A 247 -13.11 6.47 8.13
CA LEU A 247 -13.43 5.04 8.00
C LEU A 247 -13.17 4.29 9.31
N ASN A 248 -12.08 4.61 10.03
CA ASN A 248 -11.81 4.02 11.34
C ASN A 248 -12.90 4.36 12.37
N ARG A 249 -13.43 5.60 12.39
CA ARG A 249 -14.57 5.95 13.25
C ARG A 249 -15.84 5.18 12.86
N GLU A 250 -16.08 4.97 11.56
CA GLU A 250 -17.23 4.20 11.09
C GLU A 250 -17.09 2.69 11.44
N LEU A 251 -15.88 2.14 11.39
CA LEU A 251 -15.59 0.74 11.77
C LEU A 251 -15.65 0.49 13.28
N ALA A 252 -15.28 1.48 14.09
CA ALA A 252 -15.38 1.39 15.55
C ALA A 252 -16.84 1.34 16.05
N GLY A 253 -17.81 1.70 15.20
CA GLY A 253 -19.22 1.74 15.57
C GLY A 253 -19.55 2.91 16.51
N THR A 254 -20.77 2.91 17.02
CA THR A 254 -21.26 3.90 17.99
C THR A 254 -21.49 3.29 19.36
N ILE A 255 -21.33 4.11 20.41
CA ILE A 255 -21.62 3.73 21.81
C ILE A 255 -23.05 3.15 21.95
N ILE A 256 -24.01 3.64 21.14
CA ILE A 256 -25.39 3.15 21.17
C ILE A 256 -25.49 1.71 20.62
N GLU A 257 -24.75 1.39 19.56
CA GLU A 257 -24.71 0.02 19.01
C GLU A 257 -24.08 -0.96 20.00
N ASP A 258 -23.03 -0.54 20.70
CA ASP A 258 -22.40 -1.33 21.77
C ASP A 258 -23.37 -1.58 22.93
N LEU A 259 -24.09 -0.55 23.38
CA LEU A 259 -25.09 -0.66 24.45
C LEU A 259 -26.28 -1.55 24.07
N LEU A 260 -26.62 -1.62 22.78
CA LEU A 260 -27.70 -2.46 22.26
C LEU A 260 -27.24 -3.86 21.86
N GLY A 261 -25.95 -4.20 22.03
CA GLY A 261 -25.39 -5.50 21.66
C GLY A 261 -25.44 -5.79 20.16
N ILE A 262 -25.52 -4.76 19.31
CA ILE A 262 -25.57 -4.91 17.85
C ILE A 262 -24.14 -5.13 17.35
N LYS A 263 -23.73 -6.40 17.25
CA LYS A 263 -22.41 -6.77 16.72
C LYS A 263 -22.34 -6.47 15.21
N ARG A 264 -21.87 -5.27 14.86
CA ARG A 264 -21.57 -4.85 13.47
C ARG A 264 -20.09 -4.90 13.11
N GLN A 265 -19.22 -5.19 14.08
CA GLN A 265 -17.78 -5.04 13.88
C GLN A 265 -17.31 -6.03 12.82
N LYS A 266 -17.00 -5.51 11.63
CA LYS A 266 -16.26 -6.26 10.63
C LYS A 266 -14.84 -6.41 11.13
N ASP A 267 -14.21 -7.53 10.81
CA ASP A 267 -12.82 -7.79 11.12
C ASP A 267 -11.90 -7.10 10.11
N VAL A 268 -12.01 -5.77 10.09
CA VAL A 268 -11.29 -4.90 9.17
C VAL A 268 -10.54 -3.83 9.93
N ALA A 269 -9.25 -3.70 9.66
CA ALA A 269 -8.43 -2.58 10.11
C ALA A 269 -7.97 -1.80 8.89
N ILE A 270 -8.00 -0.46 8.99
CA ILE A 270 -7.47 0.42 7.97
C ILE A 270 -6.39 1.32 8.58
N VAL A 271 -5.19 1.26 8.00
CA VAL A 271 -4.00 1.95 8.50
C VAL A 271 -3.50 2.93 7.44
N TYR A 272 -3.18 4.14 7.87
CA TYR A 272 -2.44 5.09 7.06
C TYR A 272 -0.95 4.87 7.29
N GLN A 273 -0.22 4.51 6.24
CA GLN A 273 1.23 4.36 6.25
C GLN A 273 1.86 5.55 5.52
N PRO A 274 2.54 6.46 6.23
CA PRO A 274 3.31 7.51 5.57
C PRO A 274 4.50 6.88 4.82
N LEU A 275 4.60 7.18 3.53
CA LEU A 275 5.81 6.97 2.73
C LEU A 275 6.61 8.26 2.75
N ASP A 276 7.32 8.49 3.85
CA ASP A 276 8.19 9.63 3.97
C ASP A 276 9.56 9.33 3.34
N THR A 277 9.65 9.64 2.05
CA THR A 277 10.89 9.59 1.26
C THR A 277 11.29 11.01 0.86
N TYR A 278 11.45 11.90 1.85
CA TYR A 278 12.29 13.08 1.63
C TYR A 278 13.64 12.64 1.07
N SER A 279 14.22 13.45 0.18
CA SER A 279 15.48 13.12 -0.51
C SER A 279 16.64 12.75 0.42
N VAL A 280 16.58 13.17 1.70
CA VAL A 280 17.55 12.85 2.76
C VAL A 280 17.36 11.45 3.37
N THR A 281 16.21 10.82 3.22
CA THR A 281 15.90 9.49 3.79
C THR A 281 16.00 8.37 2.78
N VAL A 282 16.04 8.67 1.48
CA VAL A 282 16.26 7.67 0.43
C VAL A 282 17.75 7.39 0.33
N PRO A 283 18.23 6.17 0.67
CA PRO A 283 19.63 5.83 0.54
C PRO A 283 19.95 5.56 -0.95
N VAL A 284 20.07 6.63 -1.74
CA VAL A 284 20.33 6.57 -3.19
C VAL A 284 21.57 5.73 -3.49
N ASP A 285 22.56 5.75 -2.60
CA ASP A 285 23.79 4.97 -2.72
C ASP A 285 23.66 3.51 -2.29
N SER A 286 22.61 3.10 -1.55
CA SER A 286 22.41 1.71 -1.15
C SER A 286 21.69 0.86 -2.20
N ILE A 287 21.24 1.47 -3.30
CA ILE A 287 20.58 0.80 -4.43
C ILE A 287 21.60 0.53 -5.57
N ARG A 288 22.86 0.91 -5.39
CA ARG A 288 23.97 0.60 -6.32
C ARG A 288 24.57 -0.79 -6.09
#